data_AF-A0A6A3AD22-F1
#
_entry.id   AF-A0A6A3AD22-F1
#
_cell.length_a   1.000
_cell.length_b   1.000
_cell.length_c   1.000
_cell.angle_alpha   90.00
_cell.angle_beta   90.00
_cell.angle_gamma   90.00
#
_symmetry.space_group_name_H-M   'P 1'
#
loop_
_entity.id
_entity.type
_entity.pdbx_description
1 polymer ?
#
loop_
_entity_poly.entity_id
_entity_poly.type
_entity_poly.pdbx_seq_one_letter_code
_entity_poly.pdbx_strand_id
1 'polypeptide(L)'
;MGDFKEGEKIHGFIRNQKLDSNVQVCNAVIDMYANCGFVDKACGVFDNMGCMKCLVTWNTMIMAFARDGDGHKALKLFEQMEKDGVQPDAVTYLAVLCACNHAGLVEDALRLFHTIGKHGVKPNVKHYGSLVDLLGRAESLKEAYNLINSMSMVPDLVSWQSLLGACRIYKDVEMAEIASRNLVEMGSNNCRDFVLLSNVYAAHERWNDVGRVRDSMKNRDVKKVPGFSYIEADGLMHKFFTCDKSNARWKETYLKLDEIRFKIKELGYVAETSFVLHDIGGGGEPTVLS
;
A
#
# COMPACT_ATOMS: atom_id res chain seq x y z
N MET A 1 -19.02 0.29 11.36
CA MET A 1 -19.67 -0.65 12.30
C MET A 1 -21.12 -1.01 11.95
N GLY A 2 -21.86 -0.21 11.15
CA GLY A 2 -23.25 -0.51 10.79
C GLY A 2 -23.47 -1.69 9.83
N ASP A 3 -22.52 -1.95 8.93
CA ASP A 3 -22.70 -2.94 7.84
C ASP A 3 -22.67 -4.41 8.31
N PHE A 4 -21.88 -4.72 9.33
CA PHE A 4 -21.67 -6.09 9.81
C PHE A 4 -22.94 -6.75 10.37
N LYS A 5 -23.71 -6.02 11.18
CA LYS A 5 -24.94 -6.54 11.80
C LYS A 5 -26.00 -6.91 10.76
N GLU A 6 -26.04 -6.17 9.65
CA GLU A 6 -26.93 -6.48 8.55
C GLU A 6 -26.44 -7.72 7.78
N GLY A 7 -25.13 -7.84 7.57
CA GLY A 7 -24.49 -9.05 7.03
C GLY A 7 -24.83 -10.32 7.82
N GLU A 8 -24.85 -10.26 9.16
CA GLU A 8 -25.24 -11.41 10.00
C GLU A 8 -26.71 -11.80 9.83
N LYS A 9 -27.61 -10.81 9.71
CA LYS A 9 -29.03 -11.09 9.45
C LYS A 9 -29.21 -11.75 8.09
N ILE A 10 -28.52 -11.26 7.07
CA ILE A 10 -28.55 -11.82 5.72
C ILE A 10 -28.01 -13.26 5.74
N HIS A 11 -26.90 -13.52 6.42
CA HIS A 11 -26.38 -14.88 6.55
C HIS A 11 -27.36 -15.81 7.30
N GLY A 12 -28.00 -15.33 8.37
CA GLY A 12 -29.07 -16.07 9.05
C GLY A 12 -30.24 -16.40 8.11
N PHE A 13 -30.68 -15.44 7.28
CA PHE A 13 -31.71 -15.66 6.26
C PHE A 13 -31.28 -16.71 5.22
N ILE A 14 -30.05 -16.63 4.72
CA ILE A 14 -29.46 -17.60 3.78
C ILE A 14 -29.54 -19.02 4.34
N ARG A 15 -29.14 -19.22 5.60
CA ARG A 15 -29.20 -20.53 6.27
C ARG A 15 -30.64 -21.02 6.45
N ASN A 16 -31.55 -20.13 6.88
CA ASN A 16 -32.96 -20.47 7.07
C ASN A 16 -33.65 -20.90 5.77
N GLN A 17 -33.26 -20.28 4.64
CA GLN A 17 -33.77 -20.60 3.31
C GLN A 17 -32.97 -21.70 2.59
N LYS A 18 -31.95 -22.29 3.24
CA LYS A 18 -31.06 -23.32 2.67
C LYS A 18 -30.36 -22.89 1.38
N LEU A 19 -30.09 -21.59 1.24
CA LEU A 19 -29.40 -21.00 0.09
C LEU A 19 -27.88 -21.22 0.15
N ASP A 20 -27.37 -21.67 1.29
CA ASP A 20 -25.99 -22.11 1.55
C ASP A 20 -25.60 -23.44 0.86
N SER A 21 -26.52 -24.02 0.10
CA SER A 21 -26.23 -25.08 -0.87
C SER A 21 -25.58 -24.56 -2.15
N ASN A 22 -25.63 -23.25 -2.42
CA ASN A 22 -25.03 -22.64 -3.59
C ASN A 22 -23.62 -22.10 -3.27
N VAL A 23 -22.61 -22.60 -3.97
CA VAL A 23 -21.19 -22.21 -3.79
C VAL A 23 -20.94 -20.71 -3.95
N GLN A 24 -21.68 -20.03 -4.84
CA GLN A 24 -21.53 -18.59 -5.05
C GLN A 24 -22.06 -17.79 -3.85
N VAL A 25 -23.16 -18.26 -3.25
CA VAL A 25 -23.72 -17.66 -2.03
C VAL A 25 -22.74 -17.84 -0.88
N CYS A 26 -22.19 -19.04 -0.70
CA CYS A 26 -21.16 -19.29 0.32
C CYS A 26 -19.94 -18.39 0.13
N ASN A 27 -19.41 -18.27 -1.09
CA ASN A 27 -18.26 -17.40 -1.37
C ASN A 27 -18.56 -15.93 -1.05
N ALA A 28 -19.77 -15.45 -1.35
CA ALA A 28 -20.19 -14.08 -1.02
C ALA A 28 -20.26 -13.86 0.51
N VAL A 29 -20.75 -14.84 1.27
CA VAL A 29 -20.78 -14.76 2.74
C VAL A 29 -19.36 -14.80 3.33
N ILE A 30 -18.47 -15.65 2.79
CA ILE A 30 -17.05 -15.70 3.19
C ILE A 30 -16.39 -14.34 2.96
N ASP A 31 -16.52 -13.76 1.76
CA ASP A 31 -15.92 -12.45 1.43
C ASP A 31 -16.54 -11.32 2.28
N MET A 32 -17.84 -11.36 2.56
CA MET A 32 -18.50 -10.41 3.46
C MET A 32 -17.88 -10.43 4.86
N TYR A 33 -17.72 -11.62 5.47
CA TYR A 33 -17.10 -11.73 6.78
C TYR A 33 -15.63 -11.31 6.78
N ALA A 34 -14.88 -11.69 5.74
CA ALA A 34 -13.49 -11.29 5.58
C ALA A 34 -13.32 -9.76 5.46
N ASN A 35 -14.16 -9.11 4.66
CA ASN A 35 -14.15 -7.63 4.51
C ASN A 35 -14.56 -6.90 5.79
N CYS A 36 -15.33 -7.56 6.67
CA CYS A 36 -15.69 -7.01 7.98
C CYS A 36 -14.64 -7.29 9.06
N GLY A 37 -13.53 -7.99 8.74
CA GLY A 37 -12.48 -8.37 9.70
C GLY A 37 -12.86 -9.53 10.61
N PHE A 38 -13.88 -10.33 10.26
CA PHE A 38 -14.31 -11.50 11.04
C PHE A 38 -13.90 -12.79 10.35
N VAL A 39 -12.60 -12.99 10.17
CA VAL A 39 -12.05 -14.14 9.42
C VAL A 39 -12.42 -15.47 10.06
N ASP A 40 -12.54 -15.56 11.39
CA ASP A 40 -13.02 -16.78 12.06
C ASP A 40 -14.44 -17.17 11.63
N LYS A 41 -15.33 -16.19 11.38
CA LYS A 41 -16.68 -16.45 10.85
C LYS A 41 -16.62 -16.89 9.39
N ALA A 42 -15.70 -16.32 8.61
CA ALA A 42 -15.43 -16.74 7.24
C ALA A 42 -14.94 -18.21 7.19
N CYS A 43 -14.00 -18.60 8.07
CA CYS A 43 -13.57 -20.00 8.27
C CYS A 43 -14.76 -20.89 8.58
N GLY A 44 -15.62 -20.47 9.52
CA GLY A 44 -16.81 -21.22 9.89
C GLY A 44 -17.74 -21.48 8.72
N VAL A 45 -17.92 -20.52 7.80
CA VAL A 45 -18.70 -20.75 6.57
C VAL A 45 -17.97 -21.71 5.65
N PHE A 46 -16.67 -21.49 5.40
CA PHE A 46 -15.84 -22.33 4.55
C PHE A 46 -15.82 -23.80 4.99
N ASP A 47 -15.60 -24.08 6.27
CA ASP A 47 -15.52 -25.43 6.82
C ASP A 47 -16.86 -26.17 6.76
N ASN A 48 -17.97 -25.44 6.99
CA ASN A 48 -19.31 -26.01 7.04
C ASN A 48 -20.05 -26.00 5.69
N MET A 49 -19.38 -25.68 4.57
CA MET A 49 -20.00 -25.74 3.25
C MET A 49 -20.45 -27.17 2.92
N GLY A 50 -21.75 -27.36 2.72
CA GLY A 50 -22.32 -28.65 2.29
C GLY A 50 -22.15 -28.92 0.79
N CYS A 51 -21.82 -27.90 0.00
CA CYS A 51 -21.50 -28.02 -1.43
C CYS A 51 -20.00 -28.22 -1.66
N MET A 52 -19.63 -28.77 -2.82
CA MET A 52 -18.22 -28.93 -3.20
C MET A 52 -17.54 -27.55 -3.33
N LYS A 53 -16.40 -27.39 -2.64
CA LYS A 53 -15.55 -26.19 -2.74
C LYS A 53 -14.92 -26.13 -4.12
N CYS A 54 -15.00 -24.97 -4.77
CA CYS A 54 -14.34 -24.74 -6.05
C CYS A 54 -13.10 -23.85 -5.88
N LEU A 55 -12.30 -23.69 -6.94
CA LEU A 55 -11.10 -22.85 -6.95
C LEU A 55 -11.35 -21.44 -6.39
N VAL A 56 -12.50 -20.83 -6.72
CA VAL A 56 -12.87 -19.50 -6.22
C VAL A 56 -13.07 -19.51 -4.70
N THR A 57 -13.62 -20.58 -4.13
CA THR A 57 -13.82 -20.73 -2.68
C THR A 57 -12.48 -20.74 -1.94
N TRP A 58 -11.52 -21.53 -2.43
CA TRP A 58 -10.16 -21.57 -1.89
C TRP A 58 -9.46 -20.22 -1.99
N ASN A 59 -9.49 -19.58 -3.17
CA ASN A 59 -8.89 -18.27 -3.38
C ASN A 59 -9.49 -17.19 -2.47
N THR A 60 -10.82 -17.21 -2.27
CA THR A 60 -11.50 -16.26 -1.38
C THR A 60 -11.01 -16.41 0.05
N MET A 61 -10.88 -17.65 0.54
CA MET A 61 -10.45 -17.91 1.91
C MET A 61 -8.95 -17.66 2.12
N ILE A 62 -8.09 -17.99 1.14
CA ILE A 62 -6.66 -17.63 1.18
C ILE A 62 -6.50 -16.10 1.22
N MET A 63 -7.25 -15.37 0.38
CA MET A 63 -7.25 -13.90 0.40
C MET A 63 -7.77 -13.32 1.73
N ALA A 64 -8.73 -13.98 2.38
CA ALA A 64 -9.21 -13.56 3.70
C ALA A 64 -8.07 -13.61 4.73
N PHE A 65 -7.30 -14.71 4.77
CA PHE A 65 -6.12 -14.78 5.62
C PHE A 65 -5.02 -13.79 5.22
N ALA A 66 -4.84 -13.54 3.92
CA ALA A 66 -3.90 -12.52 3.45
C ALA A 66 -4.25 -11.12 4.00
N ARG A 67 -5.54 -10.74 3.99
CA ARG A 67 -6.02 -9.45 4.50
C ARG A 67 -5.92 -9.35 6.03
N ASP A 68 -6.07 -10.46 6.73
CA ASP A 68 -5.90 -10.56 8.19
C ASP A 68 -4.43 -10.48 8.62
N GLY A 69 -3.49 -10.68 7.68
CA GLY A 69 -2.06 -10.76 7.96
C GLY A 69 -1.60 -12.14 8.45
N ASP A 70 -2.48 -13.14 8.47
CA ASP A 70 -2.15 -14.51 8.90
C ASP A 70 -1.57 -15.33 7.73
N GLY A 71 -0.32 -15.02 7.37
CA GLY A 71 0.38 -15.67 6.27
C GLY A 71 0.55 -17.19 6.45
N HIS A 72 0.71 -17.66 7.68
CA HIS A 72 0.87 -19.08 7.98
C HIS A 72 -0.42 -19.87 7.74
N LYS A 73 -1.59 -19.35 8.15
CA LYS A 73 -2.87 -20.00 7.81
C LYS A 73 -3.13 -19.98 6.31
N ALA A 74 -2.78 -18.89 5.61
CA ALA A 74 -2.90 -18.84 4.15
C ALA A 74 -2.06 -19.92 3.46
N LEU A 75 -0.79 -20.10 3.87
CA LEU A 75 0.10 -21.16 3.37
C LEU A 75 -0.46 -22.56 3.66
N LYS A 76 -0.92 -22.80 4.90
CA LYS A 76 -1.52 -24.10 5.27
C LYS A 76 -2.76 -24.40 4.43
N LEU A 77 -3.58 -23.40 4.15
CA LEU A 77 -4.77 -23.56 3.32
C LEU A 77 -4.42 -23.82 1.85
N PHE A 78 -3.37 -23.17 1.33
CA PHE A 78 -2.81 -23.46 0.01
C PHE A 78 -2.32 -24.92 -0.10
N GLU A 79 -1.56 -25.41 0.89
CA GLU A 79 -1.13 -26.81 0.91
C GLU A 79 -2.31 -27.78 0.98
N GLN A 80 -3.37 -27.43 1.72
CA GLN A 80 -4.59 -28.24 1.79
C GLN A 80 -5.32 -28.27 0.45
N MET A 81 -5.42 -27.13 -0.23
CA MET A 81 -6.01 -27.03 -1.57
C MET A 81 -5.32 -27.98 -2.56
N GLU A 82 -3.98 -28.03 -2.54
CA GLU A 82 -3.20 -28.94 -3.38
C GLU A 82 -3.43 -30.42 -3.01
N LYS A 83 -3.48 -30.74 -1.70
CA LYS A 83 -3.79 -32.10 -1.22
C LYS A 83 -5.18 -32.57 -1.61
N ASP A 84 -6.13 -31.65 -1.69
CA ASP A 84 -7.50 -31.90 -2.15
C ASP A 84 -7.61 -31.98 -3.69
N GLY A 85 -6.48 -31.92 -4.39
CA GLY A 85 -6.39 -32.07 -5.85
C GLY A 85 -6.84 -30.83 -6.63
N VAL A 86 -7.04 -29.70 -5.96
CA VAL A 86 -7.45 -28.45 -6.61
C VAL A 86 -6.20 -27.73 -7.12
N GLN A 87 -6.10 -27.57 -8.44
CA GLN A 87 -4.93 -26.97 -9.08
C GLN A 87 -4.87 -25.46 -8.84
N PRO A 88 -3.76 -24.93 -8.29
CA PRO A 88 -3.55 -23.50 -8.15
C PRO A 88 -3.49 -22.78 -9.50
N ASP A 89 -4.10 -21.59 -9.55
CA ASP A 89 -4.02 -20.68 -10.69
C ASP A 89 -3.25 -19.39 -10.34
N ALA A 90 -3.15 -18.48 -11.30
CA ALA A 90 -2.51 -17.18 -11.10
C ALA A 90 -3.16 -16.36 -9.97
N VAL A 91 -4.46 -16.51 -9.73
CA VAL A 91 -5.15 -15.80 -8.63
C VAL A 91 -4.77 -16.41 -7.29
N THR A 92 -4.67 -17.75 -7.23
CA THR A 92 -4.23 -18.50 -6.05
C THR A 92 -2.85 -18.05 -5.62
N TYR A 93 -1.89 -18.05 -6.55
CA TYR A 93 -0.51 -17.66 -6.26
C TYR A 93 -0.38 -16.21 -5.84
N LEU A 94 -1.09 -15.29 -6.49
CA LEU A 94 -1.12 -13.91 -6.07
C LEU A 94 -1.66 -13.77 -4.64
N ALA A 95 -2.71 -14.53 -4.27
CA ALA A 95 -3.29 -14.49 -2.94
C ALA A 95 -2.32 -14.93 -1.85
N VAL A 96 -1.60 -16.04 -2.08
CA VAL A 96 -0.61 -16.54 -1.11
C VAL A 96 0.61 -15.62 -1.05
N LEU A 97 1.08 -15.08 -2.18
CA LEU A 97 2.17 -14.11 -2.19
C LEU A 97 1.81 -12.83 -1.42
N CYS A 98 0.59 -12.33 -1.54
CA CYS A 98 0.09 -11.21 -0.75
C CYS A 98 0.10 -11.55 0.75
N ALA A 99 -0.31 -12.77 1.11
CA ALA A 99 -0.29 -13.23 2.50
C ALA A 99 1.13 -13.28 3.07
N CYS A 100 2.08 -13.83 2.31
CA CYS A 100 3.50 -13.83 2.67
C CYS A 100 4.06 -12.40 2.78
N ASN A 101 3.66 -11.49 1.88
CA ASN A 101 4.09 -10.10 1.92
C ASN A 101 3.64 -9.42 3.22
N HIS A 102 2.35 -9.51 3.56
CA HIS A 102 1.82 -8.92 4.79
C HIS A 102 2.40 -9.53 6.07
N ALA A 103 2.76 -10.81 6.05
CA ALA A 103 3.38 -11.51 7.17
C ALA A 103 4.92 -11.45 7.19
N GLY A 104 5.56 -10.83 6.19
CA GLY A 104 7.04 -10.77 6.10
C GLY A 104 7.74 -12.10 5.81
N LEU A 105 7.04 -13.07 5.21
CA LEU A 105 7.54 -14.43 4.94
C LEU A 105 8.31 -14.48 3.61
N VAL A 106 9.52 -13.91 3.58
CA VAL A 106 10.37 -13.77 2.37
C VAL A 106 10.69 -15.12 1.73
N GLU A 107 11.22 -16.07 2.53
CA GLU A 107 11.67 -17.37 2.04
C GLU A 107 10.51 -18.20 1.44
N ASP A 108 9.35 -18.18 2.10
CA ASP A 108 8.16 -18.88 1.63
C ASP A 108 7.65 -18.27 0.32
N ALA A 109 7.62 -16.94 0.20
CA ALA A 109 7.19 -16.26 -1.01
C ALA A 109 8.10 -16.58 -2.20
N LEU A 110 9.41 -16.56 -2.01
CA LEU A 110 10.39 -16.91 -3.05
C LEU A 110 10.24 -18.39 -3.45
N ARG A 111 10.10 -19.30 -2.47
CA ARG A 111 9.86 -20.72 -2.73
C ARG A 111 8.60 -20.92 -3.57
N LEU A 112 7.49 -20.30 -3.19
CA LEU A 112 6.23 -20.35 -3.93
C LEU A 112 6.38 -19.83 -5.35
N PHE A 113 7.08 -18.72 -5.54
CA PHE A 113 7.29 -18.13 -6.86
C PHE A 113 7.99 -19.08 -7.83
N HIS A 114 8.98 -19.84 -7.36
CA HIS A 114 9.65 -20.87 -8.16
C HIS A 114 8.75 -22.06 -8.49
N THR A 115 7.69 -22.32 -7.72
CA THR A 115 6.70 -23.38 -8.02
C THR A 115 5.68 -22.97 -9.08
N ILE A 116 5.42 -21.66 -9.28
CA ILE A 116 4.41 -21.16 -10.23
C ILE A 116 4.61 -21.76 -11.63
N GLY A 117 5.85 -21.69 -12.14
CA GLY A 117 6.20 -22.23 -13.46
C GLY A 117 6.11 -23.76 -13.53
N LYS A 118 6.36 -24.48 -12.43
CA LYS A 118 6.25 -25.94 -12.37
C LYS A 118 4.82 -26.41 -12.49
N HIS A 119 3.86 -25.64 -11.99
CA HIS A 119 2.42 -25.91 -12.15
C HIS A 119 1.84 -25.37 -13.47
N GLY A 120 2.69 -24.97 -14.42
CA GLY A 120 2.25 -24.47 -15.73
C GLY A 120 1.58 -23.09 -15.68
N VAL A 121 1.65 -22.40 -14.54
CA VAL A 121 1.17 -21.03 -14.40
C VAL A 121 2.27 -20.08 -14.84
N LYS A 122 1.94 -19.07 -15.65
CA LYS A 122 2.90 -18.01 -16.03
C LYS A 122 2.82 -16.87 -15.02
N PRO A 123 3.90 -16.52 -14.32
CA PRO A 123 3.90 -15.34 -13.45
C PRO A 123 3.62 -14.08 -14.28
N ASN A 124 2.67 -13.26 -13.82
CA ASN A 124 2.36 -11.94 -14.39
C ASN A 124 2.93 -10.80 -13.52
N VAL A 125 2.84 -9.55 -13.99
CA VAL A 125 3.37 -8.36 -13.31
C VAL A 125 2.94 -8.22 -11.84
N LYS A 126 1.73 -8.67 -11.46
CA LYS A 126 1.25 -8.57 -10.08
C LYS A 126 1.99 -9.50 -9.12
N HIS A 127 2.39 -10.70 -9.58
CA HIS A 127 3.17 -11.62 -8.75
C HIS A 127 4.56 -11.04 -8.46
N TYR A 128 5.21 -10.49 -9.49
CA TYR A 128 6.49 -9.83 -9.33
C TYR A 128 6.37 -8.59 -8.44
N GLY A 129 5.36 -7.75 -8.67
CA GLY A 129 5.11 -6.55 -7.84
C GLY A 129 4.94 -6.89 -6.35
N SER A 130 4.21 -7.97 -6.03
CA SER A 130 4.06 -8.44 -4.65
C SER A 130 5.39 -8.86 -4.01
N LEU A 131 6.28 -9.50 -4.77
CA LEU A 131 7.61 -9.89 -4.30
C LEU A 131 8.56 -8.70 -4.19
N VAL A 132 8.50 -7.75 -5.12
CA VAL A 132 9.30 -6.52 -5.08
C VAL A 132 8.95 -5.70 -3.83
N ASP A 133 7.66 -5.57 -3.49
CA ASP A 133 7.24 -4.92 -2.25
C ASP A 133 7.75 -5.67 -1.01
N LEU A 134 7.62 -7.00 -0.97
CA LEU A 134 8.13 -7.82 0.13
C LEU A 134 9.66 -7.71 0.31
N LEU A 135 10.44 -7.87 -0.76
CA LEU A 135 11.90 -7.73 -0.74
C LEU A 135 12.33 -6.31 -0.38
N GLY A 136 11.61 -5.31 -0.91
CA GLY A 136 11.81 -3.91 -0.56
C GLY A 136 11.63 -3.67 0.94
N ARG A 137 10.57 -4.22 1.55
CA ARG A 137 10.36 -4.15 3.01
C ARG A 137 11.39 -4.91 3.82
N ALA A 138 11.97 -5.98 3.27
CA ALA A 138 12.99 -6.80 3.91
C ALA A 138 14.43 -6.27 3.72
N GLU A 139 14.62 -5.04 3.25
CA GLU A 139 15.93 -4.40 2.98
C GLU A 139 16.74 -5.06 1.83
N SER A 140 16.18 -6.06 1.15
CA SER A 140 16.79 -6.74 0.00
C SER A 140 16.63 -5.96 -1.32
N LEU A 141 16.99 -4.67 -1.33
CA LEU A 141 16.78 -3.77 -2.49
C LEU A 141 17.43 -4.28 -3.79
N LYS A 142 18.62 -4.88 -3.70
CA LYS A 142 19.33 -5.43 -4.86
C LYS A 142 18.63 -6.64 -5.45
N GLU A 143 18.06 -7.50 -4.61
CA GLU A 143 17.29 -8.67 -5.05
C GLU A 143 15.97 -8.22 -5.69
N ALA A 144 15.31 -7.22 -5.11
CA ALA A 144 14.11 -6.61 -5.68
C ALA A 144 14.40 -6.03 -7.08
N TYR A 145 15.51 -5.32 -7.26
CA TYR A 145 15.96 -4.82 -8.56
C TYR A 145 16.25 -5.94 -9.57
N ASN A 146 17.00 -6.97 -9.15
CA ASN A 146 17.29 -8.13 -9.99
C ASN A 146 16.01 -8.84 -10.43
N LEU A 147 15.02 -8.96 -9.54
CA LEU A 147 13.73 -9.55 -9.83
C LEU A 147 12.97 -8.75 -10.90
N ILE A 148 12.98 -7.42 -10.83
CA ILE A 148 12.40 -6.55 -11.87
C ILE A 148 13.08 -6.80 -13.24
N ASN A 149 14.41 -6.88 -13.27
CA ASN A 149 15.14 -7.10 -14.52
C ASN A 149 15.00 -8.53 -15.07
N SER A 150 14.64 -9.50 -14.23
CA SER A 150 14.37 -10.87 -14.66
C SER A 150 13.00 -11.04 -15.34
N MET A 151 12.15 -10.01 -15.31
CA MET A 151 10.82 -10.08 -15.91
C MET A 151 10.91 -10.26 -17.43
N SER A 152 10.22 -11.29 -17.94
CA SER A 152 10.03 -11.49 -19.40
C SER A 152 8.95 -10.59 -20.00
N MET A 153 8.42 -9.65 -19.22
CA MET A 153 7.39 -8.69 -19.61
C MET A 153 7.77 -7.31 -19.09
N VAL A 154 7.13 -6.27 -19.64
CA VAL A 154 7.34 -4.89 -19.19
C VAL A 154 6.93 -4.78 -17.71
N PRO A 155 7.84 -4.35 -16.81
CA PRO A 155 7.49 -4.07 -15.42
C PRO A 155 6.39 -3.00 -15.35
N ASP A 156 5.55 -3.03 -14.33
CA ASP A 156 4.56 -1.97 -14.10
C ASP A 156 5.14 -0.81 -13.29
N LEU A 157 4.44 0.33 -13.30
CA LEU A 157 4.83 1.49 -12.48
C LEU A 157 4.89 1.12 -10.98
N VAL A 158 4.02 0.21 -10.53
CA VAL A 158 3.92 -0.21 -9.12
C VAL A 158 5.20 -0.90 -8.65
N SER A 159 5.85 -1.71 -9.50
CA SER A 159 7.12 -2.37 -9.16
C SER A 159 8.22 -1.35 -8.84
N TRP A 160 8.40 -0.34 -9.70
CA TRP A 160 9.39 0.71 -9.47
C TRP A 160 9.01 1.67 -8.35
N GLN A 161 7.72 1.96 -8.16
CA GLN A 161 7.21 2.75 -7.04
C GLN A 161 7.45 2.05 -5.69
N SER A 162 7.26 0.73 -5.64
CA SER A 162 7.51 -0.08 -4.44
C SER A 162 9.01 -0.07 -4.10
N LEU A 163 9.86 -0.25 -5.10
CA LEU A 163 11.32 -0.17 -4.93
C LEU A 163 11.75 1.23 -4.44
N LEU A 164 11.29 2.30 -5.09
CA LEU A 164 11.59 3.69 -4.69
C LEU A 164 11.09 4.00 -3.27
N GLY A 165 9.91 3.49 -2.91
CA GLY A 165 9.35 3.60 -1.56
C GLY A 165 10.23 2.95 -0.50
N ALA A 166 10.82 1.79 -0.80
CA ALA A 166 11.77 1.10 0.06
C ALA A 166 13.12 1.84 0.16
N CYS A 167 13.65 2.37 -0.95
CA CYS A 167 14.89 3.17 -0.94
C CYS A 167 14.81 4.39 0.00
N ARG A 168 13.62 4.99 0.16
CA ARG A 168 13.38 6.05 1.14
C ARG A 168 13.58 5.58 2.58
N ILE A 169 13.17 4.36 2.91
CA ILE A 169 13.28 3.80 4.26
C ILE A 169 14.75 3.51 4.57
N TYR A 170 15.45 2.86 3.64
CA TYR A 170 16.83 2.41 3.82
C TYR A 170 17.89 3.41 3.36
N LYS A 171 17.46 4.60 2.92
CA LYS A 171 18.33 5.71 2.51
C LYS A 171 19.29 5.32 1.36
N ASP A 172 18.89 4.40 0.49
CA ASP A 172 19.69 4.01 -0.68
C ASP A 172 19.46 5.00 -1.83
N VAL A 173 20.41 5.92 -2.03
CA VAL A 173 20.29 6.97 -3.05
C VAL A 173 20.48 6.42 -4.46
N GLU A 174 21.39 5.47 -4.65
CA GLU A 174 21.70 4.91 -5.97
C GLU A 174 20.48 4.16 -6.53
N MET A 175 19.89 3.29 -5.70
CA MET A 175 18.71 2.54 -6.09
C MET A 175 17.48 3.44 -6.29
N ALA A 176 17.34 4.51 -5.49
CA ALA A 176 16.28 5.50 -5.67
C ALA A 176 16.39 6.23 -7.02
N GLU A 177 17.61 6.61 -7.43
CA GLU A 177 17.86 7.24 -8.73
C GLU A 177 17.52 6.30 -9.90
N ILE A 178 17.90 5.03 -9.80
CA ILE A 178 17.58 4.00 -10.81
C ILE A 178 16.06 3.83 -10.92
N ALA A 179 15.36 3.63 -9.79
CA ALA A 179 13.92 3.44 -9.79
C ALA A 179 13.18 4.68 -10.33
N SER A 180 13.59 5.89 -9.92
CA SER A 180 12.97 7.12 -10.41
C SER A 180 13.21 7.36 -11.91
N ARG A 181 14.39 6.99 -12.44
CA ARG A 181 14.68 7.11 -13.87
C ARG A 181 13.77 6.21 -14.69
N ASN A 182 13.62 4.94 -14.29
CA ASN A 182 12.71 4.01 -14.95
C ASN A 182 11.26 4.51 -14.91
N LEU A 183 10.79 5.04 -13.77
CA LEU A 183 9.43 5.62 -13.67
C LEU A 183 9.23 6.78 -14.67
N VAL A 184 10.23 7.64 -14.80
CA VAL A 184 10.21 8.77 -15.74
C VAL A 184 10.21 8.30 -17.20
N GLU A 185 11.03 7.31 -17.54
CA GLU A 185 11.11 6.73 -18.88
C GLU A 185 9.81 6.01 -19.27
N MET A 186 9.13 5.41 -18.29
CA MET A 186 7.80 4.82 -18.45
C MET A 186 6.67 5.87 -18.51
N GLY A 187 6.98 7.16 -18.42
CA GLY A 187 6.02 8.25 -18.52
C GLY A 187 5.24 8.56 -17.24
N SER A 188 5.74 8.16 -16.06
CA SER A 188 5.13 8.56 -14.79
C SER A 188 5.24 10.08 -14.60
N ASN A 189 4.08 10.71 -14.42
CA ASN A 189 3.94 12.11 -13.98
C ASN A 189 3.36 12.20 -12.57
N ASN A 190 3.46 11.12 -11.79
CA ASN A 190 2.94 11.08 -10.42
C ASN A 190 3.83 11.92 -9.51
N CYS A 191 3.28 12.99 -8.93
CA CYS A 191 4.01 13.86 -7.99
C CYS A 191 4.60 13.10 -6.80
N ARG A 192 4.00 11.98 -6.39
CA ARG A 192 4.49 11.17 -5.26
C ARG A 192 5.87 10.60 -5.54
N ASP A 193 6.14 10.17 -6.77
CA ASP A 193 7.40 9.54 -7.18
C ASP A 193 8.56 10.55 -7.04
N PHE A 194 8.35 11.78 -7.55
CA PHE A 194 9.32 12.87 -7.40
C PHE A 194 9.50 13.30 -5.94
N VAL A 195 8.43 13.34 -5.15
CA VAL A 195 8.52 13.67 -3.72
C VAL A 195 9.30 12.61 -2.96
N LEU A 196 9.13 11.32 -3.26
CA LEU A 196 9.91 10.24 -2.67
C LEU A 196 11.41 10.39 -2.97
N LEU A 197 11.77 10.64 -4.23
CA LEU A 197 13.17 10.89 -4.60
C LEU A 197 13.74 12.15 -3.93
N SER A 198 12.97 13.25 -3.91
CA SER A 198 13.35 14.49 -3.24
C SER A 198 13.61 14.27 -1.75
N ASN A 199 12.79 13.46 -1.09
CA ASN A 199 12.99 13.09 0.31
C ASN A 199 14.25 12.23 0.49
N VAL A 200 14.54 11.27 -0.40
CA VAL A 200 15.79 10.48 -0.34
C VAL A 200 17.01 11.41 -0.40
N TYR A 201 17.01 12.42 -1.28
CA TYR A 201 18.09 13.39 -1.36
C TYR A 201 18.21 14.28 -0.13
N ALA A 202 17.09 14.80 0.36
CA ALA A 202 17.08 15.67 1.53
C ALA A 202 17.57 14.93 2.79
N ALA A 203 17.30 13.61 2.91
CA ALA A 203 17.82 12.78 4.01
C ALA A 203 19.35 12.63 4.02
N HIS A 204 20.03 12.99 2.92
CA HIS A 204 21.48 13.02 2.78
C HIS A 204 22.02 14.45 2.58
N GLU A 205 21.22 15.47 2.91
CA GLU A 205 21.60 16.88 2.78
C GLU A 205 21.98 17.30 1.34
N ARG A 206 21.51 16.54 0.34
CA ARG A 206 21.77 16.79 -1.09
C ARG A 206 20.79 17.82 -1.66
N TRP A 207 20.79 19.04 -1.11
CA TRP A 207 19.81 20.09 -1.42
C TRP A 207 19.82 20.57 -2.88
N ASN A 208 20.97 20.54 -3.54
CA ASN A 208 21.06 20.83 -4.97
C ASN A 208 20.21 19.86 -5.80
N ASP A 209 20.19 18.58 -5.41
CA ASP A 209 19.45 17.54 -6.13
C ASP A 209 17.95 17.63 -5.82
N VAL A 210 17.59 18.02 -4.59
CA VAL A 210 16.21 18.43 -4.24
C VAL A 210 15.72 19.55 -5.15
N GLY A 211 16.56 20.57 -5.39
CA GLY A 211 16.29 21.64 -6.36
C GLY A 211 16.01 21.10 -7.77
N ARG A 212 16.92 20.25 -8.29
CA ARG A 212 16.75 19.65 -9.63
C ARG A 212 15.47 18.81 -9.77
N VAL A 213 15.07 18.09 -8.72
CA VAL A 213 13.81 17.33 -8.73
C VAL A 213 12.62 18.28 -8.81
N ARG A 214 12.62 19.39 -8.06
CA ARG A 214 11.55 20.41 -8.12
C ARG A 214 11.47 21.09 -9.48
N ASP A 215 12.61 21.41 -10.08
CA ASP A 215 12.64 22.00 -11.43
C ASP A 215 12.11 21.00 -12.48
N SER A 216 12.47 19.72 -12.34
CA SER A 216 11.94 18.64 -13.19
C SER A 216 10.42 18.49 -13.04
N MET A 217 9.87 18.65 -11.82
CA MET A 217 8.42 18.67 -11.61
C MET A 217 7.76 19.87 -12.28
N LYS A 218 8.34 21.07 -12.15
CA LYS A 218 7.84 22.30 -12.80
C LYS A 218 7.82 22.17 -14.31
N ASN A 219 8.90 21.67 -14.92
CA ASN A 219 9.03 21.48 -16.36
C ASN A 219 8.07 20.43 -16.94
N ARG A 220 7.51 19.56 -16.10
CA ARG A 220 6.55 18.50 -16.47
C ARG A 220 5.11 18.83 -16.07
N ASP A 221 4.84 20.05 -15.61
CA ASP A 221 3.55 20.47 -15.05
C ASP A 221 3.04 19.58 -13.90
N VAL A 222 3.94 18.90 -13.18
CA VAL A 222 3.62 18.04 -12.05
C VAL A 222 3.46 18.90 -10.80
N LYS A 223 2.22 19.10 -10.37
CA LYS A 223 1.92 19.89 -9.16
C LYS A 223 1.75 18.98 -7.94
N LYS A 224 2.39 19.35 -6.83
CA LYS A 224 2.07 18.77 -5.52
C LYS A 224 0.65 19.21 -5.15
N VAL A 225 -0.25 18.26 -4.89
CA VAL A 225 -1.57 18.57 -4.34
C VAL A 225 -1.36 19.11 -2.92
N PRO A 226 -1.74 20.37 -2.62
CA PRO A 226 -1.62 20.90 -1.27
C PRO A 226 -2.51 20.09 -0.33
N GLY A 227 -2.02 19.79 0.87
CA GLY A 227 -2.90 19.26 1.90
C GLY A 227 -3.97 20.30 2.23
N PHE A 228 -5.18 19.88 2.57
CA PHE A 228 -6.19 20.81 3.05
C PHE A 228 -6.95 20.25 4.24
N SER A 229 -7.32 21.13 5.16
CA SER A 229 -8.38 20.89 6.13
C SER A 229 -9.65 21.59 5.67
N TYR A 230 -10.79 21.25 6.27
CA TYR A 230 -12.02 21.97 6.05
C TYR A 230 -12.82 22.09 7.33
N ILE A 231 -13.66 23.11 7.39
CA ILE A 231 -14.72 23.24 8.40
C ILE A 231 -16.05 23.46 7.70
N GLU A 232 -17.12 22.98 8.31
CA GLU A 232 -18.49 23.30 7.90
C GLU A 232 -19.05 24.34 8.87
N ALA A 233 -19.38 25.51 8.36
CA ALA A 233 -19.98 26.60 9.12
C ALA A 233 -21.14 27.17 8.32
N ASP A 234 -22.30 27.34 8.95
CA ASP A 234 -23.52 27.86 8.31
C ASP A 234 -23.94 27.09 7.03
N GLY A 235 -23.69 25.77 7.00
CA GLY A 235 -23.96 24.92 5.83
C GLY A 235 -22.99 25.12 4.66
N LEU A 236 -21.92 25.89 4.85
CA LEU A 236 -20.86 26.14 3.86
C LEU A 236 -19.57 25.41 4.25
N MET A 237 -19.00 24.73 3.27
CA MET A 237 -17.71 24.04 3.40
C MET A 237 -16.56 24.99 3.10
N HIS A 238 -15.81 25.36 4.14
CA HIS A 238 -14.62 26.20 4.03
C HIS A 238 -13.36 25.33 4.01
N LYS A 239 -12.61 25.34 2.91
CA LYS A 239 -11.33 24.61 2.76
C LYS A 239 -10.15 25.52 3.09
N PHE A 240 -9.15 24.98 3.77
CA PHE A 240 -7.89 25.64 4.09
C PHE A 240 -6.74 24.80 3.58
N PHE A 241 -5.99 25.32 2.61
CA PHE A 241 -4.86 24.60 2.03
C PHE A 241 -3.56 24.91 2.79
N THR A 242 -2.65 23.95 2.85
CA THR A 242 -1.30 24.12 3.41
C THR A 242 -0.55 25.19 2.62
N CYS A 243 0.04 26.17 3.31
CA CYS A 243 0.79 27.29 2.70
C CYS A 243 -0.07 28.29 1.92
N ASP A 244 -1.40 28.23 2.04
CA ASP A 244 -2.30 29.11 1.30
C ASP A 244 -2.39 30.52 1.91
N LYS A 245 -2.26 31.51 1.05
CA LYS A 245 -2.36 32.95 1.38
C LYS A 245 -3.49 33.64 0.59
N SER A 246 -4.34 32.87 -0.08
CA SER A 246 -5.45 33.38 -0.90
C SER A 246 -6.55 34.06 -0.08
N ASN A 247 -6.72 33.68 1.19
CA ASN A 247 -7.71 34.26 2.09
C ASN A 247 -7.24 35.62 2.62
N ALA A 248 -8.08 36.66 2.56
CA ALA A 248 -7.78 38.00 3.09
C ALA A 248 -7.29 38.02 4.55
N ARG A 249 -7.69 37.04 5.37
CA ARG A 249 -7.26 36.91 6.78
C ARG A 249 -6.12 35.93 7.01
N TRP A 250 -5.41 35.49 5.95
CA TRP A 250 -4.32 34.51 6.10
C TRP A 250 -3.30 34.93 7.16
N LYS A 251 -2.96 36.22 7.24
CA LYS A 251 -2.02 36.75 8.25
C LYS A 251 -2.47 36.45 9.68
N GLU A 252 -3.75 36.64 9.99
CA GLU A 252 -4.32 36.36 11.31
C GLU A 252 -4.27 34.86 11.64
N THR A 253 -4.60 34.01 10.67
CA THR A 253 -4.51 32.55 10.81
C THR A 253 -3.07 32.11 11.09
N TYR A 254 -2.09 32.63 10.35
CA TYR A 254 -0.69 32.30 10.55
C TYR A 254 -0.15 32.80 11.89
N LEU A 255 -0.51 34.02 12.31
CA LEU A 255 -0.18 34.52 13.65
C LEU A 255 -0.75 33.63 14.75
N LYS A 256 -1.98 33.13 14.58
CA LYS A 256 -2.59 32.20 15.54
C LYS A 256 -1.90 30.84 15.55
N LEU A 257 -1.49 30.32 14.39
CA LEU A 257 -0.70 29.10 14.29
C LEU A 257 0.66 29.23 14.99
N ASP A 258 1.31 30.40 14.88
CA ASP A 258 2.57 30.69 15.57
C ASP A 258 2.39 30.78 17.09
N GLU A 259 1.32 31.44 17.56
CA GLU A 259 0.97 31.47 18.99
C GLU A 259 0.74 30.04 19.54
N ILE A 260 -0.01 29.21 18.81
CA ILE A 260 -0.25 27.81 19.18
C ILE A 260 1.07 27.04 19.21
N ARG A 261 1.91 27.18 18.17
CA ARG A 261 3.23 26.54 18.09
C ARG A 261 4.15 26.93 19.25
N PHE A 262 4.10 28.17 19.68
CA PHE A 262 4.87 28.64 20.83
C PHE A 262 4.37 27.99 22.12
N LYS A 263 3.06 28.02 22.37
CA LYS A 263 2.44 27.43 23.57
C LYS A 263 2.68 25.92 23.68
N ILE A 264 2.58 25.17 22.58
CA ILE A 264 2.83 23.72 22.63
C ILE A 264 4.30 23.43 22.96
N LYS A 265 5.26 24.23 22.47
CA LYS A 265 6.68 24.08 22.81
C LYS A 265 6.95 24.37 24.28
N GLU A 266 6.34 25.40 24.87
CA GLU A 266 6.44 25.67 26.31
C GLU A 266 5.90 24.53 27.17
N LEU A 267 4.87 23.81 26.68
CA LEU A 267 4.32 22.62 27.32
C LEU A 267 5.17 21.35 27.09
N GLY A 268 6.36 21.48 26.51
CA GLY A 268 7.30 20.37 26.31
C GLY A 268 7.12 19.60 24.99
N TYR A 269 6.29 20.08 24.07
CA TYR A 269 6.21 19.47 22.74
C TYR A 269 7.50 19.69 21.95
N VAL A 270 8.21 18.60 21.67
CA VAL A 270 9.33 18.57 20.72
C VAL A 270 8.81 18.00 19.41
N ALA A 271 8.85 18.80 18.35
CA ALA A 271 8.50 18.32 17.02
C ALA A 271 9.53 17.28 16.58
N GLU A 272 9.07 16.06 16.29
CA GLU A 272 9.93 15.01 15.73
C GLU A 272 10.16 15.32 14.24
N THR A 273 11.20 16.09 13.96
CA THR A 273 11.53 16.56 12.60
C THR A 273 12.36 15.56 11.80
N SER A 274 12.70 14.39 12.37
CA SER A 274 13.45 13.32 11.69
C SER A 274 12.79 12.84 10.40
N PHE A 275 11.48 13.09 10.24
CA PHE A 275 10.70 12.77 9.03
C PHE A 275 10.30 14.01 8.20
N VAL A 276 10.63 15.22 8.66
CA VAL A 276 10.31 16.49 8.00
C VAL A 276 11.57 17.04 7.35
N LEU A 277 11.79 16.62 6.10
CA LEU A 277 12.98 16.94 5.32
C LEU A 277 12.85 18.32 4.64
N HIS A 278 12.77 19.36 5.46
CA HIS A 278 12.86 20.75 5.02
C HIS A 278 14.22 21.32 5.40
N ASP A 279 14.75 22.21 4.55
CA ASP A 279 15.93 23.01 4.86
C ASP A 279 15.56 23.93 6.03
N ILE A 280 15.94 23.51 7.24
CA ILE A 280 15.92 24.37 8.43
C ILE A 280 17.33 24.94 8.51
N GLY A 281 17.61 25.91 7.65
CA GLY A 281 18.82 26.73 7.75
C GLY A 281 18.95 27.24 9.18
N GLY A 282 20.14 27.10 9.76
CA GLY A 282 20.43 27.63 11.08
C GLY A 282 20.07 29.11 11.15
N GLY A 283 19.07 29.45 11.96
CA GLY A 283 18.73 30.84 12.30
C GLY A 283 18.23 31.68 11.12
N GLY A 284 17.29 31.19 10.33
CA GLY A 284 16.56 31.99 9.33
C GLY A 284 15.31 31.25 8.88
N GLU A 285 14.22 31.97 8.67
CA GLU A 285 12.90 31.44 8.31
C GLU A 285 12.96 30.31 7.25
N PRO A 286 12.09 29.28 7.34
CA PRO A 286 11.98 28.28 6.29
C PRO A 286 11.55 28.99 4.99
N THR A 287 12.50 29.16 4.08
CA THR A 287 12.25 29.70 2.74
C THR A 287 11.42 28.68 1.94
N VAL A 288 10.11 28.72 2.12
CA VAL A 288 9.15 28.02 1.27
C VAL A 288 8.59 29.04 0.28
N LEU A 289 9.25 29.18 -0.87
CA LEU A 289 8.78 30.01 -1.97
C LEU A 289 8.33 29.12 -3.14
N SER A 290 7.01 29.16 -3.37
CA SER A 290 6.21 28.83 -4.57
C SER A 290 6.78 27.91 -5.67
#